data_AF-A0A2V0NVY7-F1
#
_entry.id   AF-A0A2V0NVY7-F1
#
_cell.length_a   1.000
_cell.length_b   1.000
_cell.length_c   1.000
_cell.angle_alpha   90.00
_cell.angle_beta   90.00
_cell.angle_gamma   90.00
#
_symmetry.space_group_name_H-M   'P 1'
#
loop_
_entity.id
_entity.type
_entity.pdbx_description
1 polymer ?
#
loop_
_entity_poly.entity_id
_entity_poly.type
_entity_poly.pdbx_seq_one_letter_code
_entity_poly.pdbx_strand_id
1 'polypeptide(L)'
;MLCTMGYAGYVSAKYPPPKPSEAEAALMQVKSEAALEIIGKLLYNAAVAPKEEKYRRIKLTNPKIRETVVEATGGVDALRALGWVEDPEAPEDFLMVPPGLYFSMKEVRMVEAQKERLQKEARRNSSKNLAGMVTVQA
;
A
#
# COMPACT_ATOMS: atom_id res chain seq x y z
N MET A 1 3.10 22.34 -53.85
CA MET A 1 2.68 22.73 -52.49
C MET A 1 1.97 21.53 -51.88
N LEU A 2 2.69 20.70 -51.11
CA LEU A 2 2.13 19.51 -50.46
C LEU A 2 2.07 19.79 -48.96
N CYS A 3 0.86 20.01 -48.43
CA CYS A 3 0.66 20.20 -47.00
C CYS A 3 0.76 18.87 -46.28
N THR A 4 1.72 18.81 -45.36
CA THR A 4 1.95 17.78 -44.35
C THR A 4 0.72 17.64 -43.46
N MET A 5 0.02 16.50 -43.54
CA MET A 5 -0.95 16.10 -42.53
C MET A 5 -0.19 15.45 -41.37
N GLY A 6 0.35 16.30 -40.48
CA GLY A 6 0.95 15.86 -39.23
C GLY A 6 -0.11 15.21 -38.36
N TYR A 7 0.06 13.92 -38.10
CA TYR A 7 -0.72 13.14 -37.13
C TYR A 7 -0.35 13.66 -35.73
N ALA A 8 -1.00 14.75 -35.32
CA ALA A 8 -0.79 15.37 -34.02
C ALA A 8 -1.27 14.40 -32.93
N GLY A 9 -0.34 14.06 -32.03
CA GLY A 9 -0.52 13.08 -30.99
C GLY A 9 -1.78 13.31 -30.18
N TYR A 10 -2.45 12.21 -29.84
CA TYR A 10 -3.42 12.16 -28.76
C TYR A 10 -2.76 12.67 -27.48
N VAL A 11 -2.96 13.95 -27.16
CA VAL A 11 -2.72 14.49 -25.82
C VAL A 11 -3.89 14.00 -24.98
N SER A 12 -3.75 12.80 -24.43
CA SER A 12 -4.75 12.21 -23.53
C SER A 12 -5.02 13.17 -22.38
N ALA A 13 -6.31 13.41 -22.16
CA ALA A 13 -6.86 14.44 -21.30
C ALA A 13 -6.16 14.51 -19.93
N LYS A 14 -5.88 15.74 -19.51
CA LYS A 14 -5.50 16.08 -18.13
C LYS A 14 -6.64 15.66 -17.20
N TYR A 15 -6.56 14.45 -16.66
CA TYR A 15 -7.28 14.11 -15.45
C TYR A 15 -6.80 15.06 -14.33
N PRO A 16 -7.70 15.56 -13.47
CA PRO A 16 -7.30 16.37 -12.34
C PRO A 16 -6.21 15.64 -11.55
N PRO A 17 -5.25 16.35 -10.94
CA PRO A 17 -4.21 15.71 -10.16
C PRO A 17 -4.91 14.76 -9.18
N PRO A 18 -4.53 13.46 -9.14
CA PRO A 18 -5.06 12.59 -8.11
C PRO A 18 -4.68 13.29 -6.80
N LYS A 19 -5.70 13.75 -6.05
CA LYS A 19 -5.53 14.20 -4.67
C LYS A 19 -4.62 13.16 -4.01
N PRO A 20 -3.62 13.52 -3.20
CA PRO A 20 -2.81 12.54 -2.47
C PRO A 20 -3.80 11.55 -1.87
N SER A 21 -3.81 10.36 -2.47
CA SER A 21 -4.94 9.45 -2.36
C SER A 21 -5.11 9.17 -0.87
N GLU A 22 -6.33 9.08 -0.36
CA GLU A 22 -6.55 8.71 1.04
C GLU A 22 -5.71 7.48 1.43
N ALA A 23 -5.44 6.60 0.46
CA ALA A 23 -4.48 5.49 0.54
C ALA A 23 -3.05 5.92 0.91
N GLU A 24 -2.48 6.94 0.29
CA GLU A 24 -1.11 7.41 0.58
C GLU A 24 -1.03 7.99 2.00
N ALA A 25 -2.03 8.78 2.40
CA ALA A 25 -2.09 9.32 3.76
C ALA A 25 -2.25 8.21 4.80
N ALA A 26 -3.08 7.20 4.54
CA ALA A 26 -3.27 6.06 5.42
C ALA A 26 -2.01 5.18 5.50
N LEU A 27 -1.30 4.97 4.38
CA LEU A 27 -0.02 4.25 4.37
C LEU A 27 1.06 4.98 5.18
N MET A 28 1.05 6.32 5.22
CA MET A 28 1.96 7.08 6.09
C MET A 28 1.67 6.91 7.58
N GLN A 29 0.45 6.51 7.97
CA GLN A 29 0.12 6.22 9.38
C GLN A 29 0.69 4.88 9.84
N VAL A 30 0.94 3.95 8.91
CA VAL A 30 1.48 2.62 9.22
C VAL A 30 2.97 2.74 9.54
N LYS A 31 3.32 2.60 10.82
CA LYS A 31 4.71 2.66 11.30
C LYS A 31 5.41 1.30 11.35
N SER A 32 4.71 0.23 10.98
CA SER A 32 5.23 -1.14 11.04
C SER A 32 5.70 -1.63 9.66
N GLU A 33 6.97 -2.00 9.56
CA GLU A 33 7.54 -2.59 8.34
C GLU A 33 6.85 -3.92 7.98
N ALA A 34 6.57 -4.75 8.99
CA ALA A 34 5.91 -6.05 8.80
C ALA A 34 4.49 -5.89 8.24
N ALA A 35 3.76 -4.87 8.69
CA ALA A 35 2.43 -4.53 8.19
C ALA A 35 2.48 -4.14 6.70
N LEU A 36 3.38 -3.21 6.34
CA LEU A 36 3.54 -2.75 4.95
C LEU A 36 3.97 -3.89 4.02
N GLU A 37 4.82 -4.81 4.48
CA GLU A 37 5.22 -5.97 3.69
C GLU A 37 4.03 -6.88 3.38
N ILE A 38 3.17 -7.13 4.37
CA ILE A 38 1.99 -7.99 4.16
C ILE A 38 0.97 -7.29 3.27
N ILE A 39 0.70 -6.00 3.49
CA ILE A 39 -0.17 -5.19 2.62
C ILE A 39 0.37 -5.21 1.18
N GLY A 40 1.67 -5.02 0.98
CA GLY A 40 2.31 -5.06 -0.33
C GLY A 40 2.14 -6.42 -1.03
N LYS A 41 2.31 -7.52 -0.31
CA LYS A 41 2.09 -8.88 -0.85
C LYS A 41 0.62 -9.12 -1.22
N LEU A 42 -0.32 -8.64 -0.39
CA LEU A 42 -1.75 -8.76 -0.65
C LEU A 42 -2.15 -7.98 -1.91
N LEU A 43 -1.69 -6.75 -2.04
CA LEU A 43 -1.91 -5.92 -3.23
C LEU A 43 -1.26 -6.52 -4.47
N TYR A 44 -0.02 -7.02 -4.37
CA TYR A 44 0.67 -7.67 -5.48
C TYR A 44 -0.10 -8.89 -5.96
N ASN A 45 -0.55 -9.76 -5.05
CA ASN A 45 -1.34 -10.93 -5.42
C ASN A 45 -2.68 -10.53 -6.07
N ALA A 46 -3.35 -9.51 -5.54
CA ALA A 46 -4.59 -9.00 -6.11
C ALA A 46 -4.40 -8.33 -7.48
N ALA A 47 -3.25 -7.67 -7.71
CA ALA A 47 -2.91 -7.02 -8.98
C ALA A 47 -2.46 -8.02 -10.06
N VAL A 48 -1.69 -9.05 -9.67
CA VAL A 48 -1.18 -10.08 -10.59
C VAL A 48 -2.27 -11.08 -10.97
N ALA A 49 -3.12 -11.47 -10.02
CA ALA A 49 -4.18 -12.45 -10.22
C ALA A 49 -5.57 -11.89 -9.87
N PRO A 50 -6.05 -10.86 -10.60
CA PRO A 50 -7.34 -10.21 -10.31
C PRO A 50 -8.55 -11.11 -10.58
N LYS A 51 -8.35 -12.21 -11.31
CA LYS A 51 -9.40 -13.21 -11.62
C LYS A 51 -9.60 -14.22 -10.48
N GLU A 52 -8.67 -14.34 -9.55
CA GLU A 52 -8.78 -15.29 -8.45
C GLU A 52 -9.46 -14.65 -7.24
N GLU A 53 -10.69 -15.09 -6.94
CA GLU A 53 -11.48 -14.57 -5.81
C GLU A 53 -10.77 -14.74 -4.45
N LYS A 54 -9.91 -15.74 -4.32
CA LYS A 54 -9.15 -16.00 -3.10
C LYS A 54 -8.16 -14.88 -2.75
N TYR A 55 -7.69 -14.12 -3.74
CA TYR A 55 -6.82 -12.96 -3.51
C TYR A 55 -7.61 -11.64 -3.39
N ARG A 56 -8.90 -11.67 -3.72
CA ARG A 56 -9.84 -10.55 -3.54
C ARG A 56 -10.54 -10.58 -2.19
N ARG A 57 -10.37 -11.63 -1.38
CA ARG A 57 -10.93 -11.78 -0.04
C ARG A 57 -9.80 -12.05 0.95
N ILE A 58 -9.70 -11.22 1.97
CA ILE A 58 -8.78 -11.37 3.10
C ILE A 58 -9.58 -11.74 4.34
N LYS A 59 -9.12 -12.77 5.04
CA LYS A 59 -9.58 -13.09 6.40
C LYS A 59 -8.67 -12.36 7.40
N LEU A 60 -9.19 -11.34 8.07
CA LEU A 60 -8.49 -10.68 9.19
C LEU A 60 -8.34 -11.63 10.39
N THR A 61 -9.12 -12.72 10.46
CA THR A 61 -8.98 -13.79 11.46
C THR A 61 -7.67 -14.59 11.33
N ASN A 62 -6.94 -14.50 10.21
CA ASN A 62 -5.67 -15.20 10.07
C ASN A 62 -4.67 -14.64 11.10
N PRO A 63 -4.07 -15.46 11.98
CA PRO A 63 -3.22 -14.98 13.07
C PRO A 63 -2.10 -14.06 12.58
N LYS A 64 -1.54 -14.35 11.41
CA LYS A 64 -0.49 -13.52 10.82
C LYS A 64 -0.99 -12.15 10.38
N ILE A 65 -2.19 -12.07 9.81
CA ILE A 65 -2.79 -10.81 9.34
C ILE A 65 -3.30 -10.00 10.54
N ARG A 66 -3.88 -10.67 11.54
CA ARG A 66 -4.30 -10.03 12.78
C ARG A 66 -3.14 -9.35 13.50
N GLU A 67 -2.07 -10.10 13.77
CA GLU A 67 -0.90 -9.58 14.50
C GLU A 67 -0.15 -8.49 13.73
N THR A 68 -0.13 -8.54 12.40
CA THR A 68 0.68 -7.60 11.60
C THR A 68 -0.10 -6.44 11.02
N VAL A 69 -1.39 -6.59 10.72
CA VAL A 69 -2.22 -5.57 10.06
C VAL A 69 -3.30 -5.03 10.99
N VAL A 70 -3.94 -5.89 11.81
CA VAL A 70 -5.00 -5.45 12.74
C VAL A 70 -4.39 -4.82 13.99
N GLU A 71 -3.33 -5.41 14.55
CA GLU A 71 -2.62 -4.84 15.71
C GLU A 71 -1.70 -3.67 15.33
N ALA A 72 -1.36 -3.51 14.04
CA ALA A 72 -0.59 -2.38 13.57
C ALA A 72 -1.45 -1.11 13.48
N THR A 73 -0.95 -0.03 14.08
CA THR A 73 -1.59 1.29 14.02
C THR A 73 -1.79 1.73 12.57
N GLY A 74 -3.05 1.95 12.16
CA GLY A 74 -3.43 2.37 10.81
C GLY A 74 -3.41 1.28 9.74
N GLY A 75 -3.18 0.00 10.09
CA GLY A 75 -3.11 -1.08 9.10
C GLY A 75 -4.47 -1.38 8.43
N VAL A 76 -5.55 -1.43 9.22
CA VAL A 76 -6.92 -1.59 8.69
C VAL A 76 -7.35 -0.36 7.89
N ASP A 77 -7.03 0.84 8.37
CA ASP A 77 -7.33 2.09 7.68
C ASP A 77 -6.61 2.17 6.33
N ALA A 78 -5.36 1.70 6.25
CA ALA A 78 -4.63 1.60 4.99
C ALA A 78 -5.33 0.67 3.99
N LEU A 79 -5.83 -0.49 4.43
CA LEU A 79 -6.60 -1.39 3.57
C LEU A 79 -7.91 -0.74 3.10
N ARG A 80 -8.66 -0.11 4.00
CA ARG A 80 -9.91 0.60 3.65
C ARG A 80 -9.64 1.73 2.65
N ALA A 81 -8.60 2.52 2.87
CA ALA A 81 -8.22 3.63 2.00
C ALA A 81 -7.69 3.17 0.63
N LEU A 82 -7.13 1.96 0.55
CA LEU A 82 -6.78 1.31 -0.72
C LEU A 82 -8.02 0.83 -1.51
N GLY A 83 -9.19 0.77 -0.88
CA GLY A 83 -10.44 0.34 -1.52
C GLY A 83 -10.88 -1.08 -1.14
N TRP A 84 -10.32 -1.64 -0.07
CA TRP A 84 -10.87 -2.85 0.55
C TRP A 84 -12.10 -2.48 1.37
N VAL A 85 -13.16 -3.28 1.25
CA VAL A 85 -14.44 -3.05 1.91
C VAL A 85 -14.72 -4.23 2.82
N GLU A 86 -15.30 -3.96 3.98
CA GLU A 86 -15.77 -5.01 4.89
C GLU A 86 -16.98 -5.70 4.27
N ASP A 87 -16.98 -7.03 4.27
CA ASP A 87 -18.09 -7.81 3.76
C ASP A 87 -19.20 -7.84 4.83
N PRO A 88 -20.36 -7.17 4.61
CA PRO A 88 -21.43 -7.09 5.61
C PRO A 88 -22.17 -8.41 5.79
N GLU A 89 -21.99 -9.39 4.88
CA GLU A 89 -22.63 -10.71 4.94
C GLU A 89 -21.70 -11.80 5.49
N ALA A 90 -20.40 -11.54 5.55
CA ALA A 90 -19.43 -12.46 6.12
C ALA A 90 -19.27 -12.22 7.64
N PRO A 91 -18.75 -13.21 8.40
CA PRO A 91 -18.42 -13.00 9.81
C PRO A 91 -17.52 -11.77 9.95
N GLU A 92 -17.77 -10.95 10.97
CA GLU A 92 -16.91 -9.84 11.41
C GLU A 92 -15.44 -10.28 11.22
N ASP A 93 -14.64 -9.52 10.46
CA ASP A 93 -13.22 -9.79 10.11
C ASP A 93 -12.93 -10.24 8.66
N PHE A 94 -13.81 -10.02 7.69
CA PHE A 94 -13.49 -10.21 6.27
C PHE A 94 -13.43 -8.89 5.50
N LEU A 95 -12.33 -8.71 4.77
CA LEU A 95 -12.15 -7.61 3.82
C LEU A 95 -12.20 -8.17 2.40
N MET A 96 -12.96 -7.52 1.53
CA MET A 96 -13.05 -7.88 0.12
C MET A 96 -12.81 -6.69 -0.79
N VAL A 97 -12.31 -6.99 -1.98
CA VAL A 97 -12.14 -6.01 -3.05
C VAL A 97 -13.43 -5.98 -3.87
N PRO A 98 -14.11 -4.84 -4.00
CA PRO A 98 -15.37 -4.76 -4.72
C PRO A 98 -15.19 -5.16 -6.20
N PRO A 99 -16.19 -5.81 -6.82
CA PRO A 99 -16.14 -6.17 -8.23
C PRO A 99 -16.07 -4.91 -9.10
N GLY A 100 -15.02 -4.82 -9.92
CA GLY A 100 -14.74 -3.66 -10.78
C GLY A 100 -13.56 -2.80 -10.31
N LEU A 101 -13.05 -3.02 -9.10
CA LEU A 101 -11.82 -2.40 -8.64
C LEU A 101 -10.62 -3.32 -8.96
N TYR A 102 -9.68 -2.78 -9.73
CA TYR A 102 -8.44 -3.47 -10.09
C TYR A 102 -7.27 -2.70 -9.51
N PHE A 103 -6.39 -3.42 -8.82
CA PHE A 103 -5.13 -2.85 -8.36
C PHE A 103 -4.11 -2.83 -9.50
N SER A 104 -3.42 -1.71 -9.62
CA SER A 104 -2.31 -1.52 -10.53
C SER A 104 -0.97 -1.64 -9.79
N MET A 105 0.09 -1.93 -10.53
CA MET A 105 1.46 -1.92 -9.97
C MET A 105 1.86 -0.55 -9.40
N LYS A 106 1.10 0.52 -9.67
CA LYS A 106 1.30 1.82 -9.06
C LYS A 106 1.04 1.76 -7.55
N GLU A 107 -0.05 1.12 -7.09
CA GLU A 107 -0.33 1.02 -5.65
C GLU A 107 0.72 0.17 -4.93
N VAL A 108 1.15 -0.93 -5.56
CA VAL A 108 2.23 -1.78 -5.01
C VAL A 108 3.51 -0.96 -4.80
N ARG A 109 3.92 -0.18 -5.82
CA ARG A 109 5.10 0.70 -5.71
C ARG A 109 4.95 1.76 -4.64
N MET A 110 3.75 2.29 -4.40
CA MET A 110 3.53 3.25 -3.30
C MET A 110 3.79 2.60 -1.94
N VAL A 111 3.30 1.38 -1.72
CA VAL A 111 3.54 0.63 -0.48
C VAL A 111 5.02 0.30 -0.31
N GLU A 112 5.69 -0.13 -1.38
CA GLU A 112 7.13 -0.41 -1.36
C GLU A 112 7.96 0.84 -1.05
N ALA A 113 7.61 1.99 -1.62
CA ALA A 113 8.29 3.26 -1.34
C ALA A 113 8.14 3.69 0.14
N GLN A 114 6.95 3.50 0.74
CA GLN A 114 6.76 3.77 2.17
C GLN A 114 7.55 2.79 3.04
N LYS A 115 7.62 1.51 2.64
CA LYS A 115 8.45 0.51 3.32
C LYS A 115 9.93 0.92 3.29
N GLU A 116 10.45 1.29 2.13
CA GLU A 116 11.86 1.71 1.98
C GLU A 116 12.17 2.94 2.83
N ARG A 117 11.24 3.90 2.91
CA ARG A 117 11.37 5.09 3.75
C ARG A 117 11.50 4.72 5.23
N LEU A 118 10.61 3.87 5.75
CA LEU A 118 10.68 3.42 7.15
C LEU A 118 11.97 2.62 7.42
N GLN A 119 12.38 1.76 6.50
CA GLN A 119 13.59 0.97 6.64
C GLN A 119 14.85 1.86 6.66
N LYS A 120 14.87 2.90 5.83
CA LYS A 120 15.96 3.90 5.82
C LYS A 120 16.01 4.72 7.11
N GLU A 121 14.86 5.09 7.66
CA GLU A 121 14.75 5.77 8.95
C GLU A 121 15.20 4.87 10.11
N ALA A 122 14.76 3.61 10.14
CA ALA A 122 15.18 2.62 11.12
C ALA A 122 16.70 2.38 11.09
N ARG A 123 17.27 2.23 9.89
CA ARG A 123 18.71 2.07 9.70
C ARG A 123 19.49 3.31 10.16
N ARG A 124 18.99 4.51 9.83
CA ARG A 124 19.59 5.79 10.27
C ARG A 124 19.53 5.96 11.79
N ASN A 125 18.43 5.57 12.42
CA ASN A 125 18.29 5.64 13.88
C ASN A 125 19.20 4.62 14.57
N SER A 126 19.32 3.40 14.04
CA SER A 126 20.21 2.38 14.59
C SER A 126 21.68 2.84 14.59
N SER A 127 22.14 3.48 13.51
CA SER A 127 23.50 4.04 13.45
C SER A 127 23.73 5.22 14.40
N LYS A 128 22.72 6.06 14.66
CA LYS A 128 22.82 7.17 15.63
C LYS A 128 22.85 6.68 17.07
N ASN A 129 22.06 5.66 17.40
CA ASN A 129 22.05 5.07 18.74
C ASN A 129 23.38 4.39 19.07
N LEU A 130 24.02 3.75 18.08
CA LEU A 130 25.36 3.17 18.26
C LEU A 130 26.43 4.25 18.48
N ALA A 131 26.38 5.37 17.75
CA ALA A 131 27.30 6.49 17.92
C ALA A 131 27.11 7.23 19.27
N GLY A 132 25.88 7.29 19.79
CA GLY A 132 25.56 7.86 21.10
C GLY A 132 26.05 7.01 22.27
N MET A 133 26.07 5.69 22.16
CA MET A 133 26.63 4.81 23.21
C MET A 133 28.14 4.96 23.36
N VAL A 134 28.88 5.19 22.26
CA VAL A 134 30.35 5.32 22.29
C VAL A 134 30.79 6.63 22.95
N THR A 135 29.95 7.66 22.97
CA THR A 135 30.29 8.99 23.51
C THR A 135 29.98 9.18 24.99
N VAL A 136 29.22 8.27 25.63
CA VAL A 136 28.89 8.35 27.08
C VAL A 136 29.93 7.62 27.95
N GLN A 137 30.87 6.88 27.36
CA GLN A 137 31.92 6.15 28.10
C GLN A 137 33.31 6.83 28.08
N ALA A 138 33.40 8.12 27.74
CA ALA A 138 34.66 8.87 27.73
C ALA A 138 34.71 9.91 28.86
#